data_AF-A0A810N1T6-F1
#
_entry.id   AF-A0A810N1T6-F1
#
_cell.length_a   1.000
_cell.length_b   1.000
_cell.length_c   1.000
_cell.angle_alpha   90.00
_cell.angle_beta   90.00
_cell.angle_gamma   90.00
#
_symmetry.space_group_name_H-M   'P 1'
#
loop_
_entity.id
_entity.type
_entity.pdbx_description
1 polymer ?
#
loop_
_entity_poly.entity_id
_entity_poly.type
_entity_poly.pdbx_seq_one_letter_code
_entity_poly.pdbx_strand_id
1 'polypeptide(L)'
;MTRSALPESAAAPSTARRPRRLRDTVGLVTALGAAGLLLALPAVDAGPPAGAAPTVESRWPAAERADFPAALPDGSAYSPVHYLDVRATLGTAPTPDGTALRLLARSADGAIRELRRLPMDLIPQFTGFTVADGQVAWAETVADDDGLGRTEMWTAGVAATAPARRVTTDSGDVVFFNSQYDMVLDAGVLHWAAVAPGAEAATELRSVPLSGGPVQVRTEPGTWAMSARPWLVSAGSGQNGPVRLHDLAARQVLEVEATADEVVTCSPAWCRMLVLPGAEPARIDLVRPDGSDRRQVAGGMTAAAVIDVALLDRFEVLSLAGAPDVAVASQRLMLYDERDRQTVVVAEGVGMVQCRDGVLWWSTGDNETATWHSLDLRTLT
;
A
#
# COMPACT_ATOMS: atom_id res chain seq x y z
N MET A 1 39.22 -1.85 32.21
CA MET A 1 40.34 -2.82 32.25
C MET A 1 39.79 -4.07 31.59
N THR A 2 40.20 -4.53 30.41
CA THR A 2 41.55 -4.76 29.86
C THR A 2 41.43 -4.77 28.33
N ARG A 3 42.37 -4.14 27.61
CA ARG A 3 42.43 -4.06 26.13
C ARG A 3 42.98 -5.38 25.55
N SER A 4 42.33 -5.94 24.53
CA SER A 4 42.90 -6.99 23.67
C SER A 4 43.47 -6.40 22.38
N ALA A 5 44.68 -6.84 22.06
CA ALA A 5 45.51 -6.39 20.95
C ALA A 5 45.16 -7.11 19.64
N LEU A 6 45.29 -6.37 18.53
CA LEU A 6 45.25 -6.89 17.16
C LEU A 6 46.67 -7.22 16.67
N PRO A 7 46.85 -8.22 15.78
CA PRO A 7 48.14 -8.57 15.22
C PRO A 7 48.59 -7.66 14.08
N GLU A 8 49.90 -7.73 13.90
CA GLU A 8 50.85 -6.93 13.13
C GLU A 8 50.66 -7.03 11.60
N SER A 9 50.56 -5.86 10.95
CA SER A 9 50.42 -5.73 9.49
C SER A 9 51.77 -5.78 8.80
N ALA A 10 51.95 -6.75 7.90
CA ALA A 10 53.11 -6.85 7.01
C ALA A 10 53.14 -5.70 5.98
N ALA A 11 54.35 -5.19 5.73
CA ALA A 11 54.63 -4.09 4.81
C ALA A 11 54.55 -4.52 3.34
N ALA A 12 53.91 -3.68 2.51
CA ALA A 12 53.90 -3.80 1.04
C ALA A 12 54.95 -2.87 0.38
N PRO A 13 55.55 -3.27 -0.75
CA PRO A 13 56.64 -2.55 -1.41
C PRO A 13 56.21 -1.28 -2.18
N SER A 14 57.09 -0.28 -2.22
CA SER A 14 56.90 0.98 -2.93
C SER A 14 56.87 0.78 -4.46
N THR A 15 55.73 1.01 -5.09
CA THR A 15 55.62 1.07 -6.55
C THR A 15 55.95 2.46 -7.08
N ALA A 16 56.82 2.50 -8.09
CA ALA A 16 57.34 3.68 -8.77
C ALA A 16 56.27 4.60 -9.36
N ARG A 17 56.47 5.92 -9.19
CA ARG A 17 55.69 6.99 -9.83
C ARG A 17 55.87 6.97 -11.34
N ARG A 18 54.85 6.53 -12.09
CA ARG A 18 54.73 6.74 -13.54
C ARG A 18 54.26 8.17 -13.86
N PRO A 19 54.67 8.75 -15.01
CA PRO A 19 54.36 10.13 -15.38
C PRO A 19 52.86 10.33 -15.68
N ARG A 20 52.19 11.14 -14.85
CA ARG A 20 50.73 11.43 -14.91
C ARG A 20 50.28 12.23 -16.14
N ARG A 21 51.18 12.94 -16.84
CA ARG A 21 50.79 13.97 -17.82
C ARG A 21 50.23 13.47 -19.16
N LEU A 22 50.37 12.19 -19.49
CA LEU A 22 49.85 11.62 -20.75
C LEU A 22 48.46 10.99 -20.61
N ARG A 23 48.00 10.70 -19.39
CA ARG A 23 46.66 10.13 -19.15
C ARG A 23 45.56 11.19 -19.14
N ASP A 24 45.89 12.39 -18.69
CA ASP A 24 44.92 13.48 -18.56
C ASP A 24 44.48 14.03 -19.93
N THR A 25 45.36 14.04 -20.93
CA THR A 25 45.06 14.50 -22.29
C THR A 25 44.20 13.52 -23.08
N VAL A 26 44.41 12.21 -22.91
CA VAL A 26 43.59 11.18 -23.57
C VAL A 26 42.15 11.19 -23.02
N GLY A 27 41.99 11.43 -21.71
CA GLY A 27 40.66 11.57 -21.09
C GLY A 27 39.87 12.75 -21.65
N LEU A 28 40.53 13.90 -21.83
CA LEU A 28 39.90 15.11 -22.36
C LEU A 28 39.46 14.95 -23.83
N VAL A 29 40.31 14.37 -24.68
CA VAL A 29 39.97 14.13 -26.10
C VAL A 29 38.79 13.15 -26.23
N THR A 30 38.76 12.11 -25.38
CA THR A 30 37.67 11.14 -25.37
C THR A 30 36.35 11.78 -24.91
N ALA A 31 36.39 12.62 -23.87
CA ALA A 31 35.21 13.35 -23.38
C ALA A 31 34.66 14.34 -24.43
N LEU A 32 35.54 15.08 -25.13
CA LEU A 32 35.15 16.00 -26.20
C LEU A 32 34.60 15.26 -27.43
N GLY A 33 35.17 14.10 -27.76
CA GLY A 33 34.66 13.23 -28.83
C GLY A 33 33.26 12.69 -28.52
N ALA A 34 33.02 12.24 -27.28
CA ALA A 34 31.70 11.78 -26.84
C ALA A 34 30.66 12.91 -26.84
N ALA A 35 31.03 14.12 -26.39
CA ALA A 35 30.17 15.29 -26.44
C ALA A 35 29.85 15.71 -27.88
N GLY A 36 30.84 15.69 -28.77
CA GLY A 36 30.64 15.97 -30.20
C GLY A 36 29.72 14.95 -30.88
N LEU A 37 29.84 13.67 -30.54
CA LEU A 37 28.96 12.62 -31.03
C LEU A 37 27.51 12.80 -30.53
N LEU A 38 27.33 13.15 -29.25
CA LEU A 38 26.01 13.43 -28.66
C LEU A 38 25.33 14.64 -29.31
N LEU A 39 26.09 15.67 -29.69
CA LEU A 39 25.59 16.85 -30.41
C LEU A 39 25.30 16.58 -31.90
N ALA A 40 25.93 15.56 -32.49
CA ALA A 40 25.72 15.16 -33.87
C ALA A 40 24.59 14.13 -34.04
N LEU A 41 24.08 13.55 -32.94
CA LEU A 41 22.89 12.72 -32.99
C LEU A 41 21.68 13.60 -33.36
N PRO A 42 20.85 13.17 -34.33
CA PRO A 42 19.60 13.87 -34.60
C PRO A 42 18.81 13.95 -33.30
N ALA A 43 18.25 15.13 -33.01
CA ALA A 43 17.26 15.25 -31.95
C ALA A 43 16.21 14.17 -32.22
N VAL A 44 15.98 13.30 -31.23
CA VAL A 44 14.82 12.40 -31.29
C VAL A 44 13.63 13.35 -31.40
N ASP A 45 12.98 13.36 -32.56
CA ASP A 45 11.77 14.14 -32.76
C ASP A 45 10.84 13.77 -31.61
N ALA A 46 10.63 14.72 -30.71
CA ALA A 46 9.61 14.59 -29.69
C ALA A 46 8.32 14.39 -30.50
N GLY A 47 7.79 13.16 -30.47
CA GLY A 47 6.56 12.84 -31.16
C GLY A 47 5.48 13.87 -30.82
N PRO A 48 4.46 14.03 -31.68
CA PRO A 48 3.37 14.95 -31.42
C PRO A 48 2.90 14.79 -29.97
N PRO A 49 2.68 15.90 -29.23
CA PRO A 49 2.33 15.82 -27.82
C PRO A 49 1.12 14.89 -27.68
N ALA A 50 1.31 13.81 -26.92
CA ALA A 50 0.20 12.92 -26.60
C ALA A 50 -0.93 13.80 -26.06
N GLY A 51 -2.14 13.62 -26.59
CA GLY A 51 -3.31 14.33 -26.09
C GLY A 51 -3.39 14.18 -24.57
N ALA A 52 -3.78 15.25 -23.87
CA ALA A 52 -3.92 15.19 -22.42
C ALA A 52 -4.84 14.01 -22.06
N ALA A 53 -4.37 13.15 -21.15
CA ALA A 53 -5.19 12.04 -20.66
C ALA A 53 -6.49 12.61 -20.05
N PRO A 54 -7.64 11.93 -20.22
CA PRO A 54 -8.89 12.39 -19.64
C PRO A 54 -8.78 12.46 -18.12
N THR A 55 -9.56 13.35 -17.49
CA THR A 55 -9.66 13.44 -16.04
C THR A 55 -10.89 12.70 -15.55
N VAL A 56 -10.97 12.43 -14.24
CA VAL A 56 -12.15 11.80 -13.64
C VAL A 56 -13.42 12.61 -13.94
N GLU A 57 -13.37 13.94 -13.88
CA GLU A 57 -14.53 14.82 -14.12
C GLU A 57 -15.00 14.79 -15.57
N SER A 58 -14.07 14.66 -16.53
CA SER A 58 -14.44 14.60 -17.95
C SER A 58 -14.95 13.21 -18.33
N ARG A 59 -14.41 12.14 -17.73
CA ARG A 59 -14.80 10.76 -18.03
C ARG A 59 -16.05 10.30 -17.29
N TRP A 60 -16.16 10.66 -16.01
CA TRP A 60 -17.21 10.28 -15.07
C TRP A 60 -17.73 11.51 -14.31
N PRO A 61 -18.51 12.39 -14.96
CA PRO A 61 -18.99 13.63 -14.33
C PRO A 61 -19.92 13.40 -13.13
N ALA A 62 -20.48 12.20 -12.98
CA ALA A 62 -21.33 11.80 -11.86
C ALA A 62 -20.56 11.10 -10.72
N ALA A 63 -19.22 11.04 -10.81
CA ALA A 63 -18.40 10.42 -9.77
C ALA A 63 -18.61 11.10 -8.41
N GLU A 64 -18.85 10.30 -7.37
CA GLU A 64 -18.98 10.81 -6.02
C GLU A 64 -17.60 11.10 -5.42
N ARG A 65 -17.44 12.34 -4.94
CA ARG A 65 -16.21 12.85 -4.35
C ARG A 65 -16.50 13.73 -3.16
N ALA A 66 -15.51 13.83 -2.29
CA ALA A 66 -15.51 14.80 -1.21
C ALA A 66 -14.10 15.18 -0.80
N ASP A 67 -14.00 16.40 -0.29
CA ASP A 67 -12.78 16.94 0.30
C ASP A 67 -13.06 17.30 1.75
N PHE A 68 -12.05 17.16 2.61
CA PHE A 68 -12.12 17.67 3.97
C PHE A 68 -10.75 18.05 4.53
N PRO A 69 -10.69 19.02 5.46
CA PRO A 69 -9.44 19.45 6.06
C PRO A 69 -8.78 18.31 6.83
N ALA A 70 -7.45 18.22 6.73
CA ALA A 70 -6.64 17.32 7.54
C ALA A 70 -6.50 17.78 8.99
N ALA A 71 -6.79 19.04 9.31
CA ALA A 71 -6.82 19.52 10.69
C ALA A 71 -8.21 19.33 11.33
N LEU A 72 -8.23 18.85 12.57
CA LEU A 72 -9.43 18.86 13.42
C LEU A 72 -9.67 20.28 13.99
N PRO A 73 -10.87 20.58 14.52
CA PRO A 73 -11.16 21.85 15.18
C PRO A 73 -10.23 22.16 16.37
N ASP A 74 -9.63 21.14 16.99
CA ASP A 74 -8.66 21.28 18.08
C ASP A 74 -7.21 21.50 17.58
N GLY A 75 -7.01 21.62 16.26
CA GLY A 75 -5.71 21.81 15.62
C GLY A 75 -4.91 20.53 15.38
N SER A 76 -5.35 19.38 15.89
CA SER A 76 -4.64 18.11 15.71
C SER A 76 -4.73 17.64 14.26
N ALA A 77 -3.64 17.07 13.74
CA ALA A 77 -3.64 16.44 12.43
C ALA A 77 -4.44 15.12 12.46
N TYR A 78 -5.39 15.00 11.53
CA TYR A 78 -6.24 13.86 11.29
C TYR A 78 -5.75 13.09 10.07
N SER A 79 -5.59 11.78 10.22
CA SER A 79 -5.23 10.86 9.14
C SER A 79 -6.34 9.80 9.00
N PRO A 80 -7.12 9.82 7.90
CA PRO A 80 -8.09 8.77 7.61
C PRO A 80 -7.39 7.43 7.43
N VAL A 81 -8.01 6.38 7.99
CA VAL A 81 -7.53 4.99 7.89
C VAL A 81 -8.58 4.08 7.24
N HIS A 82 -9.84 4.54 7.16
CA HIS A 82 -10.94 3.82 6.52
C HIS A 82 -12.06 4.79 6.16
N TYR A 83 -12.67 4.64 4.98
CA TYR A 83 -13.83 5.42 4.57
C TYR A 83 -15.11 4.58 4.68
N LEU A 84 -16.12 5.11 5.36
CA LEU A 84 -17.45 4.49 5.50
C LEU A 84 -18.31 4.81 4.28
N ASP A 85 -18.17 6.03 3.78
CA ASP A 85 -18.61 6.55 2.50
C ASP A 85 -17.63 7.67 2.09
N VAL A 86 -17.86 8.38 0.97
CA VAL A 86 -16.95 9.45 0.52
C VAL A 86 -16.78 10.60 1.53
N ARG A 87 -17.74 10.84 2.42
CA ARG A 87 -17.73 11.96 3.38
C ARG A 87 -17.56 11.52 4.83
N ALA A 88 -17.84 10.26 5.15
CA ALA A 88 -17.72 9.71 6.48
C ALA A 88 -16.49 8.80 6.59
N THR A 89 -15.67 9.01 7.62
CA THR A 89 -14.38 8.33 7.77
C THR A 89 -14.11 7.88 9.19
N LEU A 90 -13.26 6.88 9.31
CA LEU A 90 -12.50 6.59 10.51
C LEU A 90 -11.08 7.09 10.29
N GLY A 91 -10.48 7.64 11.33
CA GLY A 91 -9.13 8.16 11.26
C GLY A 91 -8.51 8.34 12.63
N THR A 92 -7.20 8.55 12.63
CA THR A 92 -6.43 8.75 13.85
C THR A 92 -5.98 10.19 13.99
N ALA A 93 -5.92 10.67 15.22
CA ALA A 93 -5.29 11.95 15.55
C ALA A 93 -4.69 11.90 16.95
N PRO A 94 -3.51 12.49 17.20
CA PRO A 94 -3.02 12.67 18.56
C PRO A 94 -4.00 13.58 19.33
N THR A 95 -4.00 13.49 20.65
CA THR A 95 -4.58 14.53 21.50
C THR A 95 -3.79 15.84 21.36
N PRO A 96 -4.41 17.02 21.60
CA PRO A 96 -3.70 18.30 21.48
C PRO A 96 -2.44 18.44 22.35
N ASP A 97 -2.38 17.72 23.47
CA ASP A 97 -1.22 17.64 24.36
C ASP A 97 -0.19 16.56 23.96
N GLY A 98 -0.46 15.80 22.90
CA GLY A 98 0.40 14.74 22.38
C GLY A 98 0.51 13.49 23.26
N THR A 99 -0.31 13.35 24.31
CA THR A 99 -0.19 12.26 25.29
C THR A 99 -0.86 10.96 24.86
N ALA A 100 -1.81 11.02 23.93
CA ALA A 100 -2.55 9.85 23.46
C ALA A 100 -2.84 9.91 21.95
N LEU A 101 -2.97 8.73 21.33
CA LEU A 101 -3.53 8.57 20.00
C LEU A 101 -5.02 8.26 20.13
N ARG A 102 -5.86 8.98 19.37
CA ARG A 102 -7.30 8.78 19.31
C ARG A 102 -7.67 8.08 18.01
N LEU A 103 -8.62 7.15 18.08
CA LEU A 103 -9.39 6.69 16.92
C LEU A 103 -10.71 7.44 16.91
N LEU A 104 -10.99 8.10 15.80
CA LEU A 104 -12.13 8.99 15.63
C LEU A 104 -13.01 8.50 14.48
N ALA A 105 -14.33 8.62 14.65
CA ALA A 105 -15.29 8.59 13.57
C ALA A 105 -15.69 10.02 13.22
N ARG A 106 -15.52 10.38 11.95
CA ARG A 106 -15.98 11.65 11.38
C ARG A 106 -17.18 11.38 10.46
N SER A 107 -18.30 12.00 10.77
CA SER A 107 -19.53 11.89 9.97
C SER A 107 -19.51 12.88 8.78
N ALA A 108 -20.41 12.67 7.82
CA ALA A 108 -20.50 13.50 6.62
C ALA A 108 -20.83 14.97 6.89
N ASP A 109 -21.49 15.28 8.00
CA ASP A 109 -21.76 16.64 8.48
C ASP A 109 -20.58 17.29 9.22
N GLY A 110 -19.46 16.57 9.34
CA GLY A 110 -18.27 17.00 10.06
C GLY A 110 -18.30 16.72 11.56
N ALA A 111 -19.36 16.10 12.10
CA ALA A 111 -19.38 15.69 13.50
C ALA A 111 -18.29 14.65 13.79
N ILE A 112 -17.54 14.85 14.87
CA ILE A 112 -16.42 13.99 15.28
C ILE A 112 -16.80 13.28 16.57
N ARG A 113 -16.60 11.97 16.60
CA ARG A 113 -16.79 11.13 17.78
C ARG A 113 -15.53 10.33 18.05
N GLU A 114 -15.03 10.39 19.27
CA GLU A 114 -13.94 9.53 19.71
C GLU A 114 -14.47 8.11 19.97
N LEU A 115 -13.88 7.12 19.30
CA LEU A 115 -14.20 5.70 19.48
C LEU A 115 -13.30 5.07 20.54
N ARG A 116 -12.00 5.40 20.48
CA ARG A 116 -10.95 4.86 21.34
C ARG A 116 -9.85 5.89 21.56
N ARG A 117 -9.09 5.67 22.63
CA ARG A 117 -7.90 6.42 22.99
C ARG A 117 -6.90 5.47 23.61
N LEU A 118 -5.65 5.58 23.16
CA LEU A 118 -4.52 4.80 23.67
C LEU A 118 -3.36 5.75 24.02
N PRO A 119 -2.67 5.55 25.15
CA PRO A 119 -1.49 6.33 25.51
C PRO A 119 -0.38 6.25 24.45
N MET A 120 0.29 7.37 24.14
CA MET A 120 1.35 7.43 23.12
C MET A 120 2.64 6.71 23.54
N ASP A 121 2.92 6.60 24.83
CA ASP A 121 4.08 5.88 25.39
C ASP A 121 4.02 4.38 25.15
N LEU A 122 2.83 3.85 24.83
CA LEU A 122 2.62 2.46 24.39
C LEU A 122 2.81 2.25 22.88
N ILE A 123 3.23 3.29 22.14
CA ILE A 123 3.42 3.26 20.67
C ILE A 123 2.19 2.68 19.96
N PRO A 124 0.99 3.26 20.17
CA PRO A 124 -0.25 2.63 19.76
C PRO A 124 -0.44 2.67 18.24
N GLN A 125 -1.04 1.63 17.70
CA GLN A 125 -1.44 1.54 16.30
C GLN A 125 -2.89 1.04 16.19
N PHE A 126 -3.65 1.67 15.30
CA PHE A 126 -4.96 1.19 14.88
C PHE A 126 -4.85 0.70 13.42
N THR A 127 -5.24 -0.53 13.14
CA THR A 127 -5.08 -1.16 11.81
C THR A 127 -6.16 -2.20 11.55
N GLY A 128 -6.15 -2.86 10.38
CA GLY A 128 -7.05 -3.98 10.08
C GLY A 128 -8.54 -3.59 10.10
N PHE A 129 -8.89 -2.44 9.52
CA PHE A 129 -10.27 -1.96 9.57
C PHE A 129 -11.18 -2.72 8.60
N THR A 130 -12.36 -3.10 9.07
CA THR A 130 -13.44 -3.67 8.25
C THR A 130 -14.81 -3.19 8.76
N VAL A 131 -15.78 -3.06 7.87
CA VAL A 131 -17.12 -2.53 8.17
C VAL A 131 -18.18 -3.39 7.50
N ALA A 132 -19.20 -3.77 8.27
CA ALA A 132 -20.38 -4.45 7.76
C ALA A 132 -21.56 -4.20 8.71
N ASP A 133 -22.78 -4.13 8.17
CA ASP A 133 -24.03 -4.02 8.95
C ASP A 133 -24.02 -2.90 10.01
N GLY A 134 -23.40 -1.76 9.70
CA GLY A 134 -23.28 -0.61 10.61
C GLY A 134 -22.36 -0.84 11.81
N GLN A 135 -21.57 -1.91 11.81
CA GLN A 135 -20.49 -2.17 12.75
C GLN A 135 -19.15 -1.93 12.06
N VAL A 136 -18.20 -1.42 12.83
CA VAL A 136 -16.77 -1.43 12.47
C VAL A 136 -16.05 -2.40 13.39
N ALA A 137 -15.09 -3.14 12.84
CA ALA A 137 -14.08 -3.85 13.60
C ALA A 137 -12.67 -3.39 13.19
N TRP A 138 -11.74 -3.42 14.13
CA TRP A 138 -10.33 -3.07 13.92
C TRP A 138 -9.42 -3.82 14.89
N ALA A 139 -8.13 -3.79 14.61
CA ALA A 139 -7.08 -4.26 15.49
C ALA A 139 -6.38 -3.09 16.19
N GLU A 140 -6.09 -3.25 17.47
CA GLU A 140 -5.26 -2.34 18.27
C GLU A 140 -3.96 -3.03 18.63
N THR A 141 -2.83 -2.44 18.28
CA THR A 141 -1.51 -2.93 18.68
C THR A 141 -0.85 -1.91 19.60
N VAL A 142 -0.36 -2.38 20.75
CA VAL A 142 0.43 -1.59 21.70
C VAL A 142 1.70 -2.37 22.07
N ALA A 143 2.81 -1.67 22.28
CA ALA A 143 4.00 -2.28 22.85
C ALA A 143 3.77 -2.59 24.34
N ASP A 144 4.26 -3.74 24.81
CA ASP A 144 4.39 -4.03 26.23
C ASP A 144 5.74 -3.54 26.80
N ASP A 145 6.00 -3.83 28.08
CA ASP A 145 7.20 -3.40 28.79
C ASP A 145 8.50 -3.96 28.18
N ASP A 146 8.42 -5.07 27.43
CA ASP A 146 9.53 -5.69 26.71
C ASP A 146 9.66 -5.16 25.26
N GLY A 147 8.78 -4.23 24.86
CA GLY A 147 8.70 -3.68 23.51
C GLY A 147 8.03 -4.62 22.51
N LEU A 148 7.41 -5.71 22.95
CA LEU A 148 6.68 -6.64 22.10
C LEU A 148 5.29 -6.10 21.82
N GLY A 149 4.87 -6.15 20.55
CA GLY A 149 3.53 -5.74 20.15
C GLY A 149 2.48 -6.74 20.63
N ARG A 150 1.46 -6.26 21.33
CA ARG A 150 0.26 -7.03 21.68
C ARG A 150 -0.92 -6.50 20.90
N THR A 151 -1.55 -7.39 20.14
CA THR A 151 -2.71 -7.04 19.29
C THR A 151 -4.01 -7.52 19.91
N GLU A 152 -5.01 -6.64 19.99
CA GLU A 152 -6.37 -6.96 20.42
C GLU A 152 -7.37 -6.61 19.31
N MET A 153 -8.46 -7.36 19.20
CA MET A 153 -9.54 -7.08 18.25
C MET A 153 -10.68 -6.34 18.93
N TRP A 154 -11.17 -5.28 18.30
CA TRP A 154 -12.18 -4.38 18.85
C TRP A 154 -13.31 -4.13 17.86
N THR A 155 -14.46 -3.67 18.38
CA THR A 155 -15.61 -3.30 17.57
C THR A 155 -16.43 -2.18 18.19
N ALA A 156 -17.13 -1.43 17.35
CA ALA A 156 -18.08 -0.40 17.73
C ALA A 156 -19.17 -0.26 16.66
N GLY A 157 -20.34 0.25 17.04
CA GLY A 157 -21.32 0.70 16.07
C GLY A 157 -20.90 2.02 15.44
N VAL A 158 -21.04 2.14 14.12
CA VAL A 158 -20.66 3.32 13.34
C VAL A 158 -21.51 4.55 13.75
N ALA A 159 -22.82 4.35 13.91
CA ALA A 159 -23.75 5.39 14.37
C ALA A 159 -24.10 5.29 15.86
N ALA A 160 -23.64 4.23 16.54
CA ALA A 160 -24.00 3.98 17.93
C ALA A 160 -23.19 4.87 18.89
N THR A 161 -23.82 5.32 19.97
CA THR A 161 -23.14 6.04 21.07
C THR A 161 -22.50 5.09 22.08
N ALA A 162 -22.80 3.79 22.01
CA ALA A 162 -22.20 2.78 22.86
C ALA A 162 -20.66 2.80 22.72
N PRO A 163 -19.91 2.63 23.82
CA PRO A 163 -18.46 2.58 23.76
C PRO A 163 -17.99 1.40 22.91
N ALA A 164 -16.84 1.56 22.30
CA ALA A 164 -16.12 0.46 21.69
C ALA A 164 -15.90 -0.67 22.71
N ARG A 165 -16.00 -1.91 22.25
CA ARG A 165 -15.76 -3.10 23.08
C ARG A 165 -14.71 -3.98 22.46
N ARG A 166 -13.93 -4.61 23.33
CA ARG A 166 -12.99 -5.65 22.93
C ARG A 166 -13.75 -6.91 22.55
N VAL A 167 -13.37 -7.51 21.43
CA VAL A 167 -13.90 -8.77 20.93
C VAL A 167 -13.04 -9.93 21.44
N THR A 168 -11.72 -9.83 21.29
CA THR A 168 -10.77 -10.85 21.77
C THR A 168 -9.37 -10.27 21.99
N THR A 169 -8.60 -10.88 22.89
CA THR A 169 -7.15 -10.68 23.04
C THR A 169 -6.33 -11.79 22.38
N ASP A 170 -7.00 -12.86 21.94
CA ASP A 170 -6.38 -14.03 21.31
C ASP A 170 -6.26 -13.82 19.80
N SER A 171 -5.46 -12.83 19.41
CA SER A 171 -5.24 -12.42 18.03
C SER A 171 -4.24 -13.32 17.29
N GLY A 172 -3.32 -13.97 18.01
CA GLY A 172 -2.17 -14.65 17.41
C GLY A 172 -1.09 -13.68 16.96
N ASP A 173 -0.14 -14.16 16.17
CA ASP A 173 0.89 -13.31 15.53
C ASP A 173 0.34 -12.74 14.22
N VAL A 174 -0.48 -11.70 14.32
CA VAL A 174 -1.24 -11.14 13.19
C VAL A 174 -0.31 -10.42 12.21
N VAL A 175 -0.56 -10.61 10.91
CA VAL A 175 0.16 -9.91 9.85
C VAL A 175 -0.82 -9.08 9.03
N PHE A 176 -0.56 -7.77 8.95
CA PHE A 176 -1.32 -6.84 8.14
C PHE A 176 -0.48 -6.31 6.99
N PHE A 177 -1.02 -6.39 5.77
CA PHE A 177 -0.34 -5.96 4.55
C PHE A 177 -0.86 -4.60 4.04
N ASN A 178 -1.66 -3.91 4.86
CA ASN A 178 -2.42 -2.73 4.48
C ASN A 178 -3.38 -3.00 3.30
N SER A 179 -3.86 -4.24 3.21
CA SER A 179 -4.90 -4.64 2.25
C SER A 179 -6.28 -4.32 2.82
N GLN A 180 -7.29 -4.20 1.96
CA GLN A 180 -8.68 -4.25 2.40
C GLN A 180 -9.11 -5.62 2.94
N TYR A 181 -8.35 -6.68 2.66
CA TYR A 181 -8.66 -8.05 3.07
C TYR A 181 -7.94 -8.50 4.34
N ASP A 182 -7.12 -7.64 4.93
CA ASP A 182 -6.39 -7.89 6.18
C ASP A 182 -7.30 -8.36 7.31
N MET A 183 -8.52 -7.82 7.36
CA MET A 183 -9.61 -8.28 8.22
C MET A 183 -10.91 -8.24 7.43
N VAL A 184 -11.78 -9.23 7.66
CA VAL A 184 -13.08 -9.31 7.00
C VAL A 184 -14.16 -9.54 8.04
N LEU A 185 -15.19 -8.71 8.04
CA LEU A 185 -16.41 -8.92 8.80
C LEU A 185 -17.49 -9.49 7.88
N ASP A 186 -17.91 -10.73 8.13
CA ASP A 186 -18.95 -11.41 7.35
C ASP A 186 -19.96 -12.06 8.30
N ALA A 187 -21.25 -11.79 8.09
CA ALA A 187 -22.35 -12.34 8.90
C ALA A 187 -22.12 -12.21 10.43
N GLY A 188 -21.56 -11.08 10.86
CA GLY A 188 -21.26 -10.83 12.28
C GLY A 188 -20.07 -11.61 12.85
N VAL A 189 -19.26 -12.25 12.00
CA VAL A 189 -18.03 -12.96 12.36
C VAL A 189 -16.83 -12.21 11.79
N LEU A 190 -15.87 -11.91 12.65
CA LEU A 190 -14.61 -11.28 12.27
C LEU A 190 -13.61 -12.36 11.88
N HIS A 191 -12.93 -12.18 10.75
CA HIS A 191 -11.92 -13.08 10.19
C HIS A 191 -10.60 -12.34 9.96
N TRP A 192 -9.48 -12.98 10.27
CA TRP A 192 -8.12 -12.47 10.01
C TRP A 192 -7.11 -13.62 9.88
N ALA A 193 -5.90 -13.31 9.44
CA ALA A 193 -4.79 -14.26 9.35
C ALA A 193 -3.70 -13.96 10.40
N ALA A 194 -3.05 -15.01 10.89
CA ALA A 194 -1.89 -14.93 11.76
C ALA A 194 -0.82 -15.96 11.35
N VAL A 195 0.42 -15.76 11.76
CA VAL A 195 1.48 -16.76 11.62
C VAL A 195 1.19 -17.91 12.59
N ALA A 196 1.22 -19.15 12.09
CA ALA A 196 1.08 -20.32 12.95
C ALA A 196 2.35 -20.51 13.79
N PRO A 197 2.22 -20.90 15.07
CA PRO A 197 3.39 -21.24 15.88
C PRO A 197 4.04 -22.53 15.36
N GLY A 198 5.37 -22.57 15.28
CA GLY A 198 6.11 -23.76 14.89
C GLY A 198 7.32 -23.46 14.01
N ALA A 199 8.05 -24.52 13.64
CA ALA A 199 9.20 -24.40 12.74
C ALA A 199 8.81 -24.48 11.25
N GLU A 200 7.68 -25.11 10.93
CA GLU A 200 7.16 -25.20 9.57
C GLU A 200 6.32 -23.97 9.24
N ALA A 201 6.50 -23.43 8.03
CA ALA A 201 5.73 -22.29 7.57
C ALA A 201 4.24 -22.66 7.42
N ALA A 202 3.39 -22.03 8.22
CA ALA A 202 1.94 -22.18 8.17
C ALA A 202 1.25 -20.88 8.58
N THR A 203 0.01 -20.71 8.13
CA THR A 203 -0.85 -19.57 8.45
C THR A 203 -2.09 -20.05 9.21
N GLU A 204 -2.41 -19.39 10.30
CA GLU A 204 -3.68 -19.56 11.00
C GLU A 204 -4.73 -18.62 10.43
N LEU A 205 -5.82 -19.19 9.94
CA LEU A 205 -7.05 -18.47 9.63
C LEU A 205 -7.90 -18.45 10.88
N ARG A 206 -8.09 -17.26 11.44
CA ARG A 206 -8.69 -17.05 12.75
C ARG A 206 -10.03 -16.37 12.58
N SER A 207 -10.98 -16.71 13.44
CA SER A 207 -12.28 -16.07 13.44
C SER A 207 -12.94 -16.03 14.80
N VAL A 208 -13.78 -15.01 15.03
CA VAL A 208 -14.55 -14.87 16.27
C VAL A 208 -15.88 -14.18 15.98
N PRO A 209 -17.01 -14.63 16.55
CA PRO A 209 -18.24 -13.87 16.49
C PRO A 209 -18.02 -12.50 17.12
N LEU A 210 -18.55 -11.44 16.50
CA LEU A 210 -18.46 -10.12 17.10
C LEU A 210 -19.04 -10.17 18.51
N SER A 211 -20.15 -10.85 18.77
CA SER A 211 -20.73 -11.01 20.12
C SER A 211 -19.78 -11.56 21.20
N GLY A 212 -18.60 -12.04 20.82
CA GLY A 212 -17.59 -12.64 21.68
C GLY A 212 -17.65 -14.16 21.64
N GLY A 213 -16.73 -14.79 22.38
CA GLY A 213 -16.57 -16.24 22.41
C GLY A 213 -15.14 -16.66 22.10
N PRO A 214 -14.88 -17.98 22.07
CA PRO A 214 -13.56 -18.50 21.75
C PRO A 214 -13.21 -18.25 20.29
N VAL A 215 -11.96 -17.87 20.03
CA VAL A 215 -11.40 -17.77 18.68
C VAL A 215 -11.34 -19.16 18.06
N GLN A 216 -11.90 -19.29 16.87
CA GLN A 216 -11.76 -20.49 16.05
C GLN A 216 -10.52 -20.34 15.18
N VAL A 217 -9.67 -21.37 15.15
CA VAL A 217 -8.41 -21.38 14.41
C VAL A 217 -8.41 -22.54 13.43
N ARG A 218 -8.11 -22.25 12.16
CA ARG A 218 -7.83 -23.25 11.13
C ARG A 218 -6.45 -22.99 10.53
N THR A 219 -5.55 -23.96 10.65
CA THR A 219 -4.19 -23.84 10.11
C THR A 219 -4.14 -24.30 8.66
N GLU A 220 -3.56 -23.48 7.80
CA GLU A 220 -3.24 -23.79 6.40
C GLU A 220 -1.72 -23.89 6.22
N PRO A 221 -1.18 -24.98 5.64
CA PRO A 221 0.24 -25.10 5.34
C PRO A 221 0.70 -24.03 4.35
N GLY A 222 1.85 -23.40 4.61
CA GLY A 222 2.42 -22.31 3.80
C GLY A 222 2.17 -20.92 4.38
N THR A 223 2.84 -19.92 3.80
CA THR A 223 2.67 -18.51 4.17
C THR A 223 1.61 -17.86 3.29
N TRP A 224 0.50 -17.45 3.89
CA TRP A 224 -0.66 -16.90 3.21
C TRP A 224 -1.08 -15.54 3.78
N ALA A 225 -1.56 -14.67 2.90
CA ALA A 225 -2.31 -13.47 3.21
C ALA A 225 -3.77 -13.64 2.76
N MET A 226 -4.70 -12.99 3.45
CA MET A 226 -6.10 -12.99 3.04
C MET A 226 -6.30 -12.16 1.76
N SER A 227 -7.23 -12.62 0.92
CA SER A 227 -7.72 -11.88 -0.25
C SER A 227 -9.25 -11.87 -0.24
N ALA A 228 -9.89 -11.44 -1.33
CA ALA A 228 -11.33 -11.51 -1.46
C ALA A 228 -11.80 -12.95 -1.23
N ARG A 229 -12.71 -13.15 -0.27
CA ARG A 229 -13.15 -14.48 0.15
C ARG A 229 -13.72 -15.26 -1.04
N PRO A 230 -13.47 -16.59 -1.14
CA PRO A 230 -12.80 -17.46 -0.15
C PRO A 230 -11.28 -17.61 -0.38
N TRP A 231 -10.63 -16.67 -1.06
CA TRP A 231 -9.25 -16.85 -1.51
C TRP A 231 -8.19 -16.38 -0.52
N LEU A 232 -7.06 -17.08 -0.52
CA LEU A 232 -5.79 -16.61 0.01
C LEU A 232 -4.81 -16.36 -1.13
N VAL A 233 -3.82 -15.51 -0.88
CA VAL A 233 -2.66 -15.30 -1.75
C VAL A 233 -1.39 -15.61 -0.98
N SER A 234 -0.38 -16.20 -1.61
CA SER A 234 0.91 -16.44 -0.94
C SER A 234 1.47 -15.14 -0.37
N ALA A 235 1.82 -15.13 0.91
CA ALA A 235 2.40 -13.95 1.55
C ALA A 235 3.81 -13.68 1.02
N GLY A 236 4.07 -12.43 0.66
CA GLY A 236 5.30 -11.98 0.01
C GLY A 236 5.09 -11.64 -1.47
N SER A 237 5.95 -10.77 -1.99
CA SER A 237 6.01 -10.52 -3.43
C SER A 237 6.73 -11.69 -4.11
N GLY A 238 6.35 -12.05 -5.34
CA GLY A 238 6.88 -13.22 -6.08
C GLY A 238 8.41 -13.28 -6.30
N GLN A 239 9.19 -12.38 -5.70
CA GLN A 239 10.66 -12.40 -5.70
C GLN A 239 11.26 -13.68 -5.12
N ASN A 240 10.52 -14.36 -4.22
CA ASN A 240 11.00 -15.57 -3.53
C ASN A 240 10.35 -16.87 -4.06
N GLY A 241 9.63 -16.82 -5.19
CA GLY A 241 8.96 -17.97 -5.78
C GLY A 241 7.62 -17.62 -6.44
N PRO A 242 6.94 -18.60 -7.05
CA PRO A 242 5.67 -18.35 -7.74
C PRO A 242 4.63 -17.83 -6.76
N VAL A 243 3.85 -16.85 -7.21
CA VAL A 243 2.66 -16.40 -6.46
C VAL A 243 1.60 -17.48 -6.57
N ARG A 244 0.98 -17.81 -5.44
CA ARG A 244 -0.07 -18.84 -5.39
C ARG A 244 -1.37 -18.23 -4.89
N LEU A 245 -2.48 -18.65 -5.50
CA LEU A 245 -3.83 -18.35 -5.05
C LEU A 245 -4.47 -19.63 -4.52
N HIS A 246 -4.94 -19.61 -3.28
CA HIS A 246 -5.57 -20.77 -2.65
C HIS A 246 -7.07 -20.54 -2.44
N ASP A 247 -7.90 -21.28 -3.18
CA ASP A 247 -9.35 -21.30 -3.00
C ASP A 247 -9.70 -22.22 -1.83
N LEU A 248 -10.12 -21.64 -0.71
CA LEU A 248 -10.48 -22.39 0.48
C LEU A 248 -11.78 -23.20 0.33
N ALA A 249 -12.66 -22.80 -0.59
CA ALA A 249 -13.91 -23.50 -0.86
C ALA A 249 -13.68 -24.71 -1.77
N ALA A 250 -12.97 -24.51 -2.89
CA ALA A 250 -12.66 -25.59 -3.83
C ALA A 250 -11.47 -26.47 -3.39
N ARG A 251 -10.68 -26.01 -2.41
CA ARG A 251 -9.40 -26.61 -1.97
C ARG A 251 -8.41 -26.75 -3.11
N GLN A 252 -8.35 -25.73 -3.97
CA GLN A 252 -7.44 -25.67 -5.10
C GLN A 252 -6.36 -24.64 -4.85
N VAL A 253 -5.16 -24.91 -5.35
CA VAL A 253 -4.07 -23.94 -5.40
C VAL A 253 -3.77 -23.70 -6.87
N LEU A 254 -3.88 -22.45 -7.29
CA LEU A 254 -3.43 -21.99 -8.60
C LEU A 254 -2.07 -21.34 -8.43
N GLU A 255 -1.10 -21.79 -9.23
CA GLU A 255 0.20 -21.15 -9.33
C GLU A 255 0.16 -20.16 -10.49
N VAL A 256 0.62 -18.93 -10.23
CA VAL A 256 0.73 -17.88 -11.23
C VAL A 256 2.16 -17.87 -11.74
N GLU A 257 2.32 -18.06 -13.04
CA GLU A 257 3.63 -18.03 -13.68
C GLU A 257 4.24 -16.62 -13.58
N ALA A 258 5.53 -16.58 -13.25
CA ALA A 258 6.34 -15.36 -13.18
C ALA A 258 7.73 -15.66 -13.71
N THR A 259 8.31 -14.72 -14.46
CA THR A 259 9.73 -14.79 -14.86
C THR A 259 10.63 -14.20 -13.77
N ALA A 260 11.95 -14.41 -13.89
CA ALA A 260 12.92 -13.96 -12.89
C ALA A 260 13.04 -12.42 -12.78
N ASP A 261 12.57 -11.69 -13.79
CA ASP A 261 12.51 -10.23 -13.87
C ASP A 261 11.13 -9.67 -13.53
N GLU A 262 10.21 -10.49 -13.01
CA GLU A 262 8.86 -10.09 -12.65
C GLU A 262 8.63 -10.15 -11.14
N VAL A 263 7.99 -9.11 -10.61
CA VAL A 263 7.43 -9.11 -9.25
C VAL A 263 5.92 -9.17 -9.36
N VAL A 264 5.33 -10.26 -8.87
CA VAL A 264 3.89 -10.52 -9.02
C VAL A 264 3.16 -10.29 -7.71
N THR A 265 1.96 -9.71 -7.80
CA THR A 265 0.98 -9.59 -6.71
C THR A 265 -0.40 -9.87 -7.31
N CYS A 266 -1.29 -10.57 -6.59
CA CYS A 266 -2.56 -11.02 -7.17
C CYS A 266 -3.75 -10.75 -6.24
N SER A 267 -4.88 -10.42 -6.86
CA SER A 267 -6.24 -10.69 -6.38
C SER A 267 -6.76 -11.99 -7.03
N PRO A 268 -7.96 -12.48 -6.68
CA PRO A 268 -8.48 -13.71 -7.28
C PRO A 268 -8.79 -13.59 -8.78
N ALA A 269 -9.02 -12.37 -9.28
CA ALA A 269 -9.41 -12.15 -10.67
C ALA A 269 -8.26 -11.62 -11.53
N TRP A 270 -7.24 -10.99 -10.93
CA TRP A 270 -6.17 -10.30 -11.63
C TRP A 270 -4.85 -10.36 -10.87
N CYS A 271 -3.76 -10.43 -11.63
CA CYS A 271 -2.42 -10.28 -11.13
C CYS A 271 -1.76 -9.05 -11.75
N ARG A 272 -1.08 -8.27 -10.92
CA ARG A 272 -0.17 -7.20 -11.30
C ARG A 272 1.23 -7.79 -11.42
N MET A 273 1.85 -7.60 -12.56
CA MET A 273 3.24 -7.94 -12.81
C MET A 273 4.05 -6.66 -12.96
N LEU A 274 4.96 -6.42 -12.02
CA LEU A 274 5.96 -5.37 -12.15
C LEU A 274 7.16 -5.98 -12.89
N VAL A 275 7.31 -5.63 -14.15
CA VAL A 275 8.47 -6.04 -14.95
C VAL A 275 9.62 -5.10 -14.60
N LEU A 276 10.66 -5.67 -14.01
CA LEU A 276 11.85 -4.94 -13.59
C LEU A 276 12.63 -4.46 -14.82
N PRO A 277 13.30 -3.30 -14.73
CA PRO A 277 14.06 -2.79 -15.86
C PRO A 277 15.21 -3.75 -16.20
N GLY A 278 15.31 -4.10 -17.48
CA GLY A 278 16.35 -4.98 -18.02
C GLY A 278 16.78 -4.49 -19.39
N ALA A 279 16.64 -5.35 -20.41
CA ALA A 279 16.74 -4.91 -21.81
C ALA A 279 15.55 -4.02 -22.22
N GLU A 280 14.40 -4.19 -21.55
CA GLU A 280 13.20 -3.39 -21.73
C GLU A 280 13.00 -2.42 -20.55
N PRO A 281 12.31 -1.27 -20.77
CA PRO A 281 11.94 -0.38 -19.69
C PRO A 281 11.02 -1.05 -18.67
N ALA A 282 11.11 -0.60 -17.41
CA ALA A 282 10.18 -1.00 -16.38
C ALA A 282 8.74 -0.72 -16.80
N ARG A 283 7.84 -1.67 -16.51
CA ARG A 283 6.42 -1.56 -16.81
C ARG A 283 5.57 -2.31 -15.82
N ILE A 284 4.29 -1.99 -15.84
CA ILE A 284 3.26 -2.68 -15.07
C ILE A 284 2.33 -3.35 -16.07
N ASP A 285 2.17 -4.66 -15.91
CA ASP A 285 1.20 -5.45 -16.65
C ASP A 285 0.08 -5.91 -15.72
N LEU A 286 -1.14 -6.02 -16.26
CA LEU A 286 -2.22 -6.80 -15.66
C LEU A 286 -2.41 -8.08 -16.46
N VAL A 287 -2.64 -9.19 -15.77
CA VAL A 287 -2.87 -10.51 -16.36
C VAL A 287 -3.87 -11.29 -15.52
N ARG A 288 -4.64 -12.18 -16.14
CA ARG A 288 -5.46 -13.13 -15.39
C ARG A 288 -4.57 -14.14 -14.67
N PRO A 289 -5.03 -14.73 -13.55
CA PRO A 289 -4.24 -15.73 -12.84
C PRO A 289 -3.83 -16.96 -13.67
N ASP A 290 -4.58 -17.28 -14.73
CA ASP A 290 -4.26 -18.35 -15.68
C ASP A 290 -3.27 -17.93 -16.80
N GLY A 291 -2.71 -16.72 -16.70
CA GLY A 291 -1.78 -16.15 -17.68
C GLY A 291 -2.45 -15.51 -18.90
N SER A 292 -3.77 -15.64 -19.04
CA SER A 292 -4.51 -15.05 -20.15
C SER A 292 -4.68 -13.53 -20.02
N ASP A 293 -4.99 -12.88 -21.14
CA ASP A 293 -5.39 -11.46 -21.17
C ASP A 293 -4.35 -10.49 -20.57
N ARG A 294 -3.06 -10.87 -20.68
CA ARG A 294 -1.90 -10.05 -20.28
C ARG A 294 -1.85 -8.78 -21.12
N ARG A 295 -1.72 -7.63 -20.44
CA ARG A 295 -1.55 -6.33 -21.10
C ARG A 295 -0.68 -5.40 -20.27
N GLN A 296 0.03 -4.52 -20.96
CA GLN A 296 0.69 -3.39 -20.33
C GLN A 296 -0.34 -2.33 -19.94
N VAL A 297 -0.35 -1.94 -18.66
CA VAL A 297 -1.22 -0.87 -18.13
C VAL A 297 -0.45 0.42 -17.86
N ALA A 298 0.86 0.33 -17.60
CA ALA A 298 1.72 1.48 -17.42
C ALA A 298 3.19 1.18 -17.76
N GLY A 299 4.01 2.22 -17.86
CA GLY A 299 5.44 2.12 -18.14
C GLY A 299 6.25 3.23 -17.49
N GLY A 300 7.58 3.12 -17.61
CA GLY A 300 8.52 4.16 -17.21
C GLY A 300 8.58 4.33 -15.69
N MET A 301 8.31 5.55 -15.23
CA MET A 301 8.36 5.92 -13.80
C MET A 301 7.03 5.70 -13.06
N THR A 302 6.09 4.97 -13.69
CA THR A 302 4.80 4.67 -13.05
C THR A 302 4.97 3.52 -12.06
N ALA A 303 4.40 3.69 -10.87
CA ALA A 303 4.31 2.67 -9.84
C ALA A 303 2.84 2.41 -9.48
N ALA A 304 2.52 1.24 -8.95
CA ALA A 304 1.22 1.02 -8.32
C ALA A 304 1.12 1.85 -7.03
N ALA A 305 0.00 2.54 -6.84
CA ALA A 305 -0.21 3.45 -5.71
C ALA A 305 -0.78 2.74 -4.47
N VAL A 306 -1.33 1.54 -4.64
CA VAL A 306 -1.93 0.73 -3.56
C VAL A 306 -1.48 -0.73 -3.65
N ILE A 307 -1.65 -1.47 -2.56
CA ILE A 307 -1.23 -2.88 -2.48
C ILE A 307 -2.22 -3.83 -3.17
N ASP A 308 -3.52 -3.52 -3.12
CA ASP A 308 -4.57 -4.33 -3.74
C ASP A 308 -4.51 -4.21 -5.28
N VAL A 309 -4.84 -5.30 -5.98
CA VAL A 309 -4.74 -5.40 -7.44
C VAL A 309 -6.11 -5.33 -8.07
N ALA A 310 -6.25 -4.50 -9.11
CA ALA A 310 -7.48 -4.37 -9.90
C ALA A 310 -8.74 -4.25 -9.01
N LEU A 311 -8.82 -3.18 -8.24
CA LEU A 311 -9.94 -2.90 -7.33
C LEU A 311 -11.27 -3.01 -8.07
N LEU A 312 -12.27 -3.64 -7.43
CA LEU A 312 -13.57 -3.94 -8.03
C LEU A 312 -13.46 -4.74 -9.34
N ASP A 313 -12.40 -5.57 -9.46
CA ASP A 313 -11.99 -6.32 -10.66
C ASP A 313 -11.80 -5.45 -11.91
N ARG A 314 -11.52 -4.16 -11.74
CA ARG A 314 -11.54 -3.16 -12.81
C ARG A 314 -10.43 -2.12 -12.74
N PHE A 315 -10.17 -1.54 -11.58
CA PHE A 315 -9.34 -0.35 -11.48
C PHE A 315 -7.95 -0.65 -10.92
N GLU A 316 -6.91 -0.40 -11.71
CA GLU A 316 -5.55 -0.38 -11.19
C GLU A 316 -5.17 1.06 -10.82
N VAL A 317 -4.79 1.27 -9.55
CA VAL A 317 -4.41 2.60 -9.05
C VAL A 317 -2.92 2.81 -9.28
N LEU A 318 -2.62 3.82 -10.07
CA LEU A 318 -1.27 4.11 -10.55
C LEU A 318 -0.82 5.47 -10.02
N SER A 319 0.47 5.61 -9.80
CA SER A 319 1.09 6.87 -9.52
C SER A 319 2.30 7.10 -10.41
N LEU A 320 2.43 8.32 -10.92
CA LEU A 320 3.59 8.75 -11.70
C LEU A 320 4.34 9.78 -10.87
N ALA A 321 5.57 9.44 -10.48
CA ALA A 321 6.47 10.41 -9.86
C ALA A 321 6.76 11.53 -10.87
N GLY A 322 6.62 12.79 -10.44
CA GLY A 322 7.03 13.91 -11.27
C GLY A 322 8.55 14.07 -11.32
N ALA A 323 9.00 15.09 -12.05
CA ALA A 323 10.44 15.33 -12.20
C ALA A 323 11.09 15.60 -10.82
N PRO A 324 12.28 15.01 -10.56
CA PRO A 324 12.92 15.03 -9.25
C PRO A 324 13.40 16.43 -8.79
N ASP A 325 13.32 17.43 -9.65
CA ASP A 325 13.74 18.82 -9.43
C ASP A 325 12.62 19.74 -8.90
N VAL A 326 11.39 19.25 -8.77
CA VAL A 326 10.26 20.02 -8.22
C VAL A 326 10.13 19.76 -6.72
N ALA A 327 10.33 20.80 -5.90
CA ALA A 327 10.42 20.74 -4.44
C ALA A 327 9.11 20.40 -3.69
N VAL A 328 8.00 20.14 -4.40
CA VAL A 328 6.70 19.80 -3.82
C VAL A 328 6.16 18.58 -4.56
N ALA A 329 5.57 17.64 -3.83
CA ALA A 329 5.02 16.35 -4.27
C ALA A 329 4.47 16.37 -5.70
N SER A 330 5.32 16.14 -6.70
CA SER A 330 4.97 16.24 -8.12
C SER A 330 4.28 14.97 -8.63
N GLN A 331 3.73 14.17 -7.70
CA GLN A 331 3.13 12.89 -8.01
C GLN A 331 1.75 13.11 -8.63
N ARG A 332 1.50 12.42 -9.74
CA ARG A 332 0.20 12.32 -10.38
C ARG A 332 -0.46 11.00 -10.01
N LEU A 333 -1.69 11.04 -9.52
CA LEU A 333 -2.53 9.88 -9.25
C LEU A 333 -3.40 9.59 -10.47
N MET A 334 -3.44 8.32 -10.88
CA MET A 334 -4.15 7.87 -12.07
C MET A 334 -4.89 6.57 -11.80
N LEU A 335 -5.94 6.31 -12.57
CA LEU A 335 -6.66 5.04 -12.60
C LEU A 335 -6.54 4.45 -14.01
N TYR A 336 -6.07 3.23 -14.12
CA TYR A 336 -6.29 2.44 -15.33
C TYR A 336 -7.64 1.73 -15.21
N ASP A 337 -8.57 2.06 -16.10
CA ASP A 337 -9.85 1.38 -16.23
C ASP A 337 -9.71 0.20 -17.19
N GLU A 338 -9.73 -1.00 -16.64
CA GLU A 338 -9.62 -2.26 -17.39
C GLU A 338 -10.76 -2.48 -18.39
N ARG A 339 -11.97 -1.98 -18.08
CA ARG A 339 -13.14 -2.14 -18.96
C ARG A 339 -12.94 -1.40 -20.27
N ASP A 340 -12.45 -0.17 -20.18
CA ASP A 340 -12.28 0.72 -21.34
C ASP A 340 -10.84 0.77 -21.86
N ARG A 341 -9.91 0.12 -21.14
CA ARG A 341 -8.48 0.05 -21.43
C ARG A 341 -7.83 1.43 -21.54
N GLN A 342 -8.17 2.32 -20.61
CA GLN A 342 -7.70 3.70 -20.63
C GLN A 342 -7.23 4.16 -19.25
N THR A 343 -6.22 5.02 -19.25
CA THR A 343 -5.74 5.69 -18.03
C THR A 343 -6.40 7.06 -17.88
N VAL A 344 -6.97 7.31 -16.71
CA VAL A 344 -7.64 8.55 -16.34
C VAL A 344 -6.87 9.22 -15.21
N VAL A 345 -6.65 10.53 -15.32
CA VAL A 345 -5.99 11.32 -14.26
C VAL A 345 -7.01 11.62 -13.15
N VAL A 346 -6.64 11.27 -11.91
CA VAL A 346 -7.46 11.53 -10.72
C VAL A 346 -7.09 12.86 -10.08
N ALA A 347 -5.80 13.08 -9.87
CA ALA A 347 -5.26 14.25 -9.21
C ALA A 347 -3.76 14.43 -9.49
N GLU A 348 -3.27 15.63 -9.25
CA GLU A 348 -1.85 15.98 -9.24
C GLU A 348 -1.50 16.53 -7.85
N GLY A 349 -0.21 16.60 -7.53
CA GLY A 349 0.19 17.14 -6.22
C GLY A 349 -0.08 16.17 -5.07
N VAL A 350 -0.19 14.87 -5.35
CA VAL A 350 -0.69 13.89 -4.36
C VAL A 350 0.40 13.48 -3.38
N GLY A 351 0.02 13.31 -2.12
CA GLY A 351 0.84 12.74 -1.05
C GLY A 351 0.46 11.29 -0.78
N MET A 352 -0.04 11.01 0.42
CA MET A 352 -0.49 9.67 0.79
C MET A 352 -1.65 9.23 -0.11
N VAL A 353 -1.63 7.98 -0.58
CA VAL A 353 -2.71 7.36 -1.36
C VAL A 353 -3.06 6.03 -0.71
N GLN A 354 -4.36 5.79 -0.51
CA GLN A 354 -4.87 4.54 0.05
C GLN A 354 -6.23 4.21 -0.58
N CYS A 355 -6.60 2.94 -0.57
CA CYS A 355 -7.91 2.50 -1.03
C CYS A 355 -8.39 1.32 -0.20
N ARG A 356 -9.68 1.30 0.12
CA ARG A 356 -10.36 0.21 0.84
C ARG A 356 -11.86 0.29 0.55
N ASP A 357 -12.52 -0.86 0.39
CA ASP A 357 -13.96 -0.98 0.20
C ASP A 357 -14.53 -0.13 -0.96
N GLY A 358 -13.73 0.00 -2.03
CA GLY A 358 -14.09 0.75 -3.22
C GLY A 358 -13.96 2.27 -3.11
N VAL A 359 -13.45 2.80 -1.99
CA VAL A 359 -13.16 4.24 -1.84
C VAL A 359 -11.65 4.45 -1.95
N LEU A 360 -11.23 5.25 -2.93
CA LEU A 360 -9.86 5.74 -3.08
C LEU A 360 -9.75 7.09 -2.39
N TRP A 361 -8.72 7.30 -1.56
CA TRP A 361 -8.45 8.59 -0.96
C TRP A 361 -6.97 8.97 -1.02
N TRP A 362 -6.72 10.27 -1.03
CA TRP A 362 -5.37 10.82 -1.06
C TRP A 362 -5.28 12.16 -0.34
N SER A 363 -4.07 12.56 0.01
CA SER A 363 -3.79 13.91 0.52
C SER A 363 -3.21 14.80 -0.58
N THR A 364 -3.44 16.10 -0.49
CA THR A 364 -2.63 17.14 -1.17
C THR A 364 -2.16 18.17 -0.15
N GLY A 365 -1.22 19.03 -0.54
CA GLY A 365 -0.66 20.08 0.33
C GLY A 365 0.52 19.61 1.18
N ASP A 366 0.91 20.45 2.14
CA ASP A 366 1.96 20.16 3.12
C ASP A 366 1.38 19.90 4.51
N ASN A 367 2.22 19.78 5.54
CA ASN A 367 1.77 19.49 6.90
C ASN A 367 0.88 20.59 7.52
N GLU A 368 0.86 21.80 6.96
CA GLU A 368 0.06 22.93 7.46
C GLU A 368 -1.24 23.12 6.66
N THR A 369 -1.23 22.72 5.38
CA THR A 369 -2.31 22.97 4.41
C THR A 369 -2.94 21.68 3.87
N ALA A 370 -2.64 20.54 4.49
CA ALA A 370 -3.10 19.24 4.02
C ALA A 370 -4.63 19.16 3.88
N THR A 371 -5.06 18.69 2.72
CA THR A 371 -6.47 18.36 2.43
C THR A 371 -6.57 16.89 2.07
N TRP A 372 -7.55 16.20 2.64
CA TRP A 372 -7.90 14.85 2.23
C TRP A 372 -8.98 14.90 1.17
N HIS A 373 -8.81 14.06 0.17
CA HIS A 373 -9.72 13.89 -0.96
C HIS A 373 -10.16 12.44 -1.03
N SER A 374 -11.36 12.21 -1.53
CA SER A 374 -11.89 10.87 -1.73
C SER A 374 -12.68 10.74 -3.02
N LEU A 375 -12.74 9.52 -3.52
CA LEU A 375 -13.42 9.12 -4.74
C LEU A 375 -14.05 7.74 -4.53
N ASP A 376 -15.36 7.63 -4.73
CA ASP A 376 -16.03 6.32 -4.76
C ASP A 376 -15.88 5.66 -6.13
N LEU A 377 -15.03 4.63 -6.21
CA LEU A 377 -14.77 3.90 -7.44
C LEU A 377 -16.02 3.15 -7.95
N ARG A 378 -17.00 2.87 -7.08
CA ARG A 378 -18.26 2.19 -7.45
C ARG A 378 -19.19 3.08 -8.27
N THR A 379 -18.96 4.40 -8.25
CA THR A 379 -19.77 5.39 -8.97
C THR A 379 -19.23 5.72 -10.38
N LEU A 380 -18.11 5.12 -10.77
CA LEU A 380 -17.44 5.35 -12.06
C LEU A 380 -18.05 4.47 -13.16
N THR A 381 -19.19 4.86 -13.75
CA THR A 381 -19.97 4.01 -14.69
C THR A 381 -19.73 4.27 -16.17
#